data_AF-A0AAD3VP08-F1
#
_entry.id   AF-A0AAD3VP08-F1
#
_cell.length_a   1.000
_cell.length_b   1.000
_cell.length_c   1.000
_cell.angle_alpha   90.00
_cell.angle_beta   90.00
_cell.angle_gamma   90.00
#
_symmetry.space_group_name_H-M   'P 1'
#
loop_
_entity.id
_entity.type
_entity.pdbx_description
1 polymer ?
#
loop_
_entity_poly.entity_id
_entity_poly.type
_entity_poly.pdbx_seq_one_letter_code
_entity_poly.pdbx_strand_id
1 'polypeptide(L)'
;MNTLHIPPTAFRLLYDDPNIGHEDRSLFVAVSYLRPSSIGDLARKVGFCREKVVASCKRLADAGWLRLESRGRQLKPVCWIPHEQQKALVDELKKDCDMAPLTGEFLTCRLTEFWVDHPRIIRNARPDFLENPQTRQRFELDIYVESILGVEFDGPQHYRETSKFSREQVDEIKAHDLMKEGMCKKAGIPLITLKAPDLSIEGMRKLLPPNIPLHSVDLEGPYAKGLDDLCADYRRKVARILAKEERR
;
A
#
# COMPACT_ATOMS: atom_id res chain seq x y z
N MET A 1 12.81 4.93 10.53
CA MET A 1 11.60 5.44 11.23
C MET A 1 10.58 5.79 10.20
N ASN A 2 9.40 5.19 10.31
CA ASN A 2 8.43 5.15 9.24
C ASN A 2 7.60 6.45 9.20
N THR A 3 7.29 6.94 8.01
CA THR A 3 6.35 8.06 7.80
C THR A 3 4.94 7.53 7.64
N LEU A 4 3.92 8.33 7.98
CA LEU A 4 2.54 7.94 7.67
C LEU A 4 2.41 7.68 6.15
N HIS A 5 1.66 6.65 5.76
CA HIS A 5 1.25 6.49 4.36
C HIS A 5 0.40 7.70 3.94
N ILE A 6 0.87 8.45 2.94
CA ILE A 6 0.15 9.61 2.37
C ILE A 6 -0.14 9.31 0.89
N PRO A 7 -1.38 8.92 0.52
CA PRO A 7 -1.71 8.67 -0.87
C PRO A 7 -1.69 9.98 -1.68
N PRO A 8 -1.43 9.94 -3.00
CA PRO A 8 -1.39 11.14 -3.85
C PRO A 8 -2.61 12.06 -3.70
N THR A 9 -3.80 11.48 -3.58
CA THR A 9 -5.06 12.22 -3.37
C THR A 9 -5.06 13.07 -2.10
N ALA A 10 -4.32 12.68 -1.05
CA ALA A 10 -4.22 13.48 0.18
C ALA A 10 -3.57 14.85 -0.06
N PHE A 11 -2.65 14.98 -1.03
CA PHE A 11 -2.06 16.27 -1.39
C PHE A 11 -3.07 17.20 -2.07
N ARG A 12 -3.99 16.65 -2.87
CA ARG A 12 -5.13 17.40 -3.41
C ARG A 12 -6.04 17.88 -2.28
N LEU A 13 -6.41 16.99 -1.36
CA LEU A 13 -7.27 17.33 -0.22
C LEU A 13 -6.63 18.39 0.70
N LEU A 14 -5.31 18.36 0.89
CA LEU A 14 -4.57 19.39 1.60
C LEU A 14 -4.65 20.74 0.88
N TYR A 15 -4.59 20.74 -0.45
CA TYR A 15 -4.69 21.96 -1.26
C TYR A 15 -6.11 22.54 -1.24
N ASP A 16 -7.12 21.69 -1.13
CA ASP A 16 -8.54 22.07 -1.05
C ASP A 16 -8.93 22.55 0.36
N ASP A 17 -8.11 22.33 1.39
CA ASP A 17 -8.38 22.78 2.76
C ASP A 17 -8.22 24.31 2.89
N PRO A 18 -9.30 25.06 3.18
CA PRO A 18 -9.25 26.52 3.26
C PRO A 18 -8.47 27.02 4.48
N ASN A 19 -8.22 26.16 5.48
CA ASN A 19 -7.48 26.54 6.69
C ASN A 19 -5.95 26.45 6.50
N ILE A 20 -5.49 25.92 5.36
CA ILE A 20 -4.07 25.70 5.08
C ILE A 20 -3.59 26.67 3.99
N GLY A 21 -2.66 27.56 4.34
CA GLY A 21 -2.04 28.50 3.40
C GLY A 21 -0.95 27.86 2.53
N HIS A 22 -0.49 28.55 1.48
CA HIS A 22 0.53 28.05 0.54
C HIS A 22 1.85 27.63 1.20
N GLU A 23 2.32 28.41 2.19
CA GLU A 23 3.54 28.08 2.94
C GLU A 23 3.39 26.76 3.70
N ASP A 24 2.21 26.53 4.30
CA ASP A 24 1.91 25.33 5.08
C ASP A 24 1.82 24.08 4.19
N ARG A 25 1.21 24.21 3.00
CA ARG A 25 1.17 23.14 1.99
C ARG A 25 2.58 22.73 1.56
N SER A 26 3.42 23.71 1.29
CA SER A 26 4.82 23.49 0.91
C SER A 26 5.60 22.80 2.04
N LEU A 27 5.36 23.21 3.29
CA LEU A 27 6.01 22.59 4.44
C LEU A 27 5.54 21.16 4.68
N PHE A 28 4.26 20.84 4.47
CA PHE A 28 3.76 19.47 4.56
C PHE A 28 4.45 18.55 3.54
N VAL A 29 4.59 18.98 2.28
CA VAL A 29 5.33 18.23 1.24
C VAL A 29 6.80 18.06 1.64
N ALA A 30 7.42 19.11 2.20
CA ALA A 30 8.78 19.02 2.69
C ALA A 30 8.91 17.98 3.82
N VAL A 31 7.95 17.91 4.76
CA VAL A 31 7.94 16.90 5.82
C VAL A 31 7.80 15.49 5.24
N SER A 32 6.90 15.27 4.27
CA SER A 32 6.67 13.94 3.67
C SER A 32 7.90 13.44 2.92
N TYR A 33 8.59 14.32 2.19
CA TYR A 33 9.74 13.97 1.37
C TYR A 33 11.06 13.93 2.16
N LEU A 34 11.36 14.97 2.94
CA LEU A 34 12.66 15.16 3.59
C LEU A 34 12.81 14.40 4.92
N ARG A 35 11.69 13.86 5.45
CA ARG A 35 11.61 13.04 6.67
C ARG A 35 12.45 13.61 7.83
N PRO A 36 12.17 14.84 8.28
CA PRO A 36 12.97 15.50 9.29
C PRO A 36 12.95 14.75 10.62
N SER A 37 14.07 14.79 11.35
CA SER A 37 14.15 14.20 12.69
C SER A 37 13.57 15.10 13.79
N SER A 38 13.47 16.41 13.53
CA SER A 38 12.89 17.41 14.40
C SER A 38 12.44 18.65 13.63
N ILE A 39 11.70 19.57 14.26
CA ILE A 39 11.38 20.88 13.67
C ILE A 39 12.64 21.68 13.32
N GLY A 40 13.69 21.58 14.14
CA GLY A 40 14.97 22.23 13.87
C GLY A 40 15.69 21.63 12.65
N ASP A 41 15.62 20.30 12.50
CA ASP A 41 16.12 19.61 11.30
C ASP A 41 15.37 20.05 10.05
N LEU A 42 14.03 20.11 10.13
CA LEU A 42 13.19 20.61 9.05
C LEU A 42 13.59 22.02 8.62
N ALA A 43 13.71 22.95 9.57
CA ALA A 43 14.10 24.33 9.28
C ALA A 43 15.44 24.45 8.54
N ARG A 44 16.44 23.65 8.94
CA ARG A 44 17.72 23.60 8.22
C ARG A 44 17.57 23.05 6.80
N LYS A 45 16.80 21.98 6.62
CA LYS A 45 16.62 21.33 5.31
C LYS A 45 15.82 22.19 4.32
N VAL A 46 14.83 22.96 4.80
CA VAL A 46 14.04 23.87 3.95
C VAL A 46 14.65 25.26 3.79
N GLY A 47 15.68 25.61 4.58
CA GLY A 47 16.34 26.91 4.52
C GLY A 47 15.50 28.07 5.08
N PHE A 48 14.51 27.79 5.94
CA PHE A 48 13.64 28.81 6.54
C PHE A 48 14.01 29.09 8.00
N CYS A 49 13.67 30.28 8.50
CA CYS A 49 13.85 30.56 9.93
C CYS A 49 12.97 29.66 10.79
N ARG A 50 13.51 29.26 11.95
CA ARG A 50 12.89 28.27 12.83
C ARG A 50 11.51 28.73 13.31
N GLU A 51 11.35 30.02 13.57
CA GLU A 51 10.10 30.62 14.04
C GLU A 51 8.96 30.41 13.04
N LYS A 52 9.23 30.63 11.73
CA LYS A 52 8.24 30.39 10.67
C LYS A 52 7.88 28.93 10.54
N VAL A 53 8.88 28.04 10.59
CA VAL A 53 8.65 26.59 10.52
C VAL A 53 7.85 26.10 11.72
N VAL A 54 8.15 26.58 12.93
CA VAL A 54 7.35 26.28 14.14
C VAL A 54 5.91 26.74 13.98
N ALA A 55 5.68 27.97 13.52
CA ALA A 55 4.33 28.52 13.33
C ALA A 55 3.53 27.71 12.29
N SER A 56 4.16 27.35 11.18
CA SER A 56 3.55 26.54 10.12
C SER A 56 3.26 25.11 10.59
N CYS A 57 4.22 24.46 11.27
CA CYS A 57 3.99 23.14 11.88
C CYS A 57 2.83 23.15 12.87
N LYS A 58 2.68 24.23 13.66
CA LYS A 58 1.57 24.39 14.59
C LYS A 58 0.23 24.50 13.85
N ARG A 59 0.12 25.36 12.83
CA ARG A 59 -1.12 25.50 12.04
C ARG A 59 -1.52 24.18 11.37
N LEU A 60 -0.56 23.47 10.77
CA LEU A 60 -0.80 22.16 10.19
C LEU A 60 -1.24 21.13 11.24
N ALA A 61 -0.66 21.16 12.44
CA ALA A 61 -1.05 20.26 13.52
C ALA A 61 -2.45 20.59 14.07
N ASP A 62 -2.77 21.87 14.25
CA ASP A 62 -4.09 22.34 14.69
C ASP A 62 -5.18 21.95 13.67
N ALA A 63 -4.84 21.95 12.38
CA ALA A 63 -5.71 21.49 11.30
C ALA A 63 -5.70 19.96 11.08
N GLY A 64 -4.89 19.20 11.84
CA GLY A 64 -4.83 17.73 11.79
C GLY A 64 -3.98 17.14 10.66
N TRP A 65 -3.26 17.96 9.89
CA TRP A 65 -2.36 17.55 8.81
C TRP A 65 -0.95 17.21 9.30
N LEU A 66 -0.57 17.58 10.52
CA LEU A 66 0.65 17.09 11.18
C LEU A 66 0.34 16.53 12.56
N ARG A 67 1.17 15.60 13.01
CA ARG A 67 1.36 15.30 14.43
C ARG A 67 2.75 15.76 14.85
N LEU A 68 2.85 16.35 16.04
CA LEU A 68 4.11 16.72 16.66
C LEU A 68 4.46 15.68 17.72
N GLU A 69 5.30 14.72 17.36
CA GLU A 69 5.73 13.66 18.29
C GLU A 69 6.87 14.16 19.17
N SER A 70 6.75 13.93 20.49
CA SER A 70 7.85 14.20 21.41
C SER A 70 8.97 13.17 21.27
N ARG A 71 10.20 13.65 21.09
CA ARG A 71 11.43 12.88 20.99
C ARG A 71 12.46 13.47 21.96
N GLY A 72 12.32 13.10 23.24
CA GLY A 72 13.11 13.70 24.32
C GLY A 72 12.83 15.19 24.43
N ARG A 73 13.82 16.04 24.12
CA ARG A 73 13.70 17.50 24.16
C ARG A 73 13.23 18.13 22.84
N GLN A 74 13.05 17.34 21.79
CA GLN A 74 12.71 17.82 20.45
C GLN A 74 11.31 17.36 20.04
N LEU A 75 10.64 18.18 19.21
CA LEU A 75 9.40 17.80 18.54
C LEU A 75 9.72 17.37 17.11
N LYS A 76 9.20 16.22 16.70
CA LYS A 76 9.28 15.71 15.34
C LYS A 76 7.94 15.92 14.63
N PRO A 77 7.90 16.67 13.52
CA PRO A 77 6.71 16.73 12.70
C PRO A 77 6.56 15.44 11.88
N VAL A 78 5.38 14.86 11.89
CA VAL A 78 5.00 13.68 11.11
C VAL A 78 3.74 14.01 10.32
N CYS A 79 3.76 13.75 9.01
CA CYS A 79 2.57 13.90 8.17
C CYS A 79 1.40 13.11 8.75
N TRP A 80 0.24 13.74 8.76
CA TRP A 80 -1.01 13.12 9.14
C TRP A 80 -2.11 13.47 8.13
N ILE A 81 -3.19 12.71 8.15
CA ILE A 81 -4.38 13.01 7.34
C ILE A 81 -5.55 13.12 8.33
N PRO A 82 -6.23 14.27 8.40
CA PRO A 82 -7.36 14.43 9.30
C PRO A 82 -8.49 13.46 8.92
N HIS A 83 -9.27 13.05 9.92
CA HIS A 83 -10.26 11.97 9.76
C HIS A 83 -11.34 12.28 8.72
N GLU A 84 -11.76 13.53 8.57
CA GLU A 84 -12.71 13.91 7.52
C GLU A 84 -12.15 13.67 6.12
N GLN A 85 -10.87 14.01 5.89
CA GLN A 85 -10.20 13.75 4.62
C GLN A 85 -9.94 12.25 4.42
N GLN A 86 -9.68 11.49 5.49
CA GLN A 86 -9.62 10.02 5.40
C GLN A 86 -10.96 9.42 4.93
N LYS A 87 -12.11 9.96 5.36
CA LYS A 87 -13.43 9.49 4.86
C LYS A 87 -13.58 9.74 3.37
N ALA A 88 -13.16 10.91 2.87
CA ALA A 88 -13.16 11.20 1.43
C ALA A 88 -12.28 10.21 0.65
N LEU A 89 -11.11 9.84 1.20
CA LEU A 89 -10.25 8.80 0.62
C LEU A 89 -10.90 7.40 0.62
N VAL A 90 -11.73 7.09 1.63
CA VAL A 90 -12.52 5.85 1.66
C VAL A 90 -13.58 5.84 0.57
N ASP A 91 -14.27 6.96 0.33
CA ASP A 91 -15.27 7.05 -0.73
C ASP A 91 -14.65 6.90 -2.12
N GLU A 92 -13.45 7.45 -2.33
CA GLU A 92 -12.66 7.22 -3.53
C GLU A 92 -12.25 5.75 -3.66
N LEU A 93 -11.69 5.16 -2.60
CA LEU A 93 -11.30 3.75 -2.54
C LEU A 93 -12.48 2.81 -2.89
N LYS A 94 -13.69 3.09 -2.40
CA LYS A 94 -14.89 2.31 -2.71
C LYS A 94 -15.27 2.37 -4.19
N LYS A 95 -15.23 3.58 -4.79
CA LYS A 95 -15.50 3.77 -6.21
C LYS A 95 -14.47 3.05 -7.08
N ASP A 96 -13.19 3.19 -6.74
CA ASP A 96 -12.11 2.50 -7.44
C ASP A 96 -12.26 0.98 -7.35
N CYS A 97 -12.62 0.46 -6.17
CA CYS A 97 -12.85 -0.95 -5.94
C CYS A 97 -14.01 -1.51 -6.77
N ASP A 98 -15.09 -0.74 -6.94
CA ASP A 98 -16.26 -1.11 -7.75
C ASP A 98 -15.93 -1.16 -9.25
N MET A 99 -15.09 -0.23 -9.72
CA MET A 99 -14.62 -0.19 -11.11
C MET A 99 -13.49 -1.20 -11.42
N ALA A 100 -12.86 -1.78 -10.39
CA ALA A 100 -11.73 -2.67 -10.58
C ALA A 100 -12.14 -4.00 -11.24
N PRO A 101 -11.50 -4.41 -12.36
CA PRO A 101 -11.85 -5.66 -13.04
C PRO A 101 -11.56 -6.89 -12.18
N LEU A 102 -10.48 -6.84 -11.41
CA LEU A 102 -10.01 -7.90 -10.53
C LEU A 102 -9.92 -7.34 -9.11
N THR A 103 -11.03 -7.44 -8.36
CA THR A 103 -11.16 -6.84 -7.03
C THR A 103 -10.10 -7.34 -6.04
N GLY A 104 -9.71 -8.62 -6.12
CA GLY A 104 -8.71 -9.19 -5.22
C GLY A 104 -7.32 -8.57 -5.41
N GLU A 105 -6.85 -8.50 -6.67
CA GLU A 105 -5.59 -7.81 -7.02
C GLU A 105 -5.63 -6.32 -6.66
N PHE A 106 -6.76 -5.65 -6.90
CA PHE A 106 -6.93 -4.25 -6.50
C PHE A 106 -6.74 -4.07 -4.99
N LEU A 107 -7.37 -4.90 -4.17
CA LEU A 107 -7.25 -4.84 -2.72
C LEU A 107 -5.82 -5.19 -2.25
N THR A 108 -5.19 -6.19 -2.86
CA THR A 108 -3.77 -6.52 -2.63
C THR A 108 -2.86 -5.34 -2.93
N CYS A 109 -3.13 -4.60 -4.00
CA CYS A 109 -2.39 -3.38 -4.35
C CYS A 109 -2.56 -2.30 -3.29
N ARG A 110 -3.81 -2.00 -2.87
CA ARG A 110 -4.07 -0.98 -1.84
C ARG A 110 -3.49 -1.36 -0.48
N LEU A 111 -3.50 -2.64 -0.11
CA LEU A 111 -2.83 -3.14 1.09
C LEU A 111 -1.31 -3.02 1.00
N THR A 112 -0.73 -3.27 -0.17
CA THR A 112 0.72 -3.10 -0.41
C THR A 112 1.13 -1.64 -0.28
N GLU A 113 0.43 -0.72 -0.95
CA GLU A 113 0.69 0.73 -0.86
C GLU A 113 0.49 1.26 0.56
N PHE A 114 -0.52 0.77 1.27
CA PHE A 114 -0.79 1.16 2.65
C PHE A 114 0.35 0.78 3.60
N TRP A 115 0.94 -0.40 3.43
CA TRP A 115 1.98 -0.91 4.32
C TRP A 115 3.40 -0.58 3.89
N VAL A 116 3.73 -0.68 2.60
CA VAL A 116 5.10 -0.68 2.11
C VAL A 116 5.55 0.72 1.74
N ASP A 117 6.58 1.20 2.41
CA ASP A 117 7.16 2.53 2.20
C ASP A 117 8.22 2.48 1.09
N HIS A 118 7.77 2.48 -0.15
CA HIS A 118 8.66 2.50 -1.32
C HIS A 118 8.13 3.42 -2.42
N PRO A 119 8.99 4.26 -3.04
CA PRO A 119 8.55 5.21 -4.08
C PRO A 119 8.20 4.53 -5.42
N ARG A 120 8.66 3.30 -5.65
CA ARG A 120 8.42 2.54 -6.88
C ARG A 120 7.72 1.21 -6.57
N ILE A 121 6.40 1.25 -6.68
CA ILE A 121 5.50 0.09 -6.64
C ILE A 121 4.88 -0.01 -8.04
N ILE A 122 5.15 -1.12 -8.74
CA ILE A 122 4.78 -1.32 -10.14
C ILE A 122 3.76 -2.45 -10.21
N ARG A 123 2.61 -2.20 -10.82
CA ARG A 123 1.56 -3.20 -11.04
C ARG A 123 1.78 -3.95 -12.35
N ASN A 124 1.38 -5.21 -12.43
CA ASN A 124 1.50 -6.09 -13.61
C ASN A 124 2.92 -6.03 -14.18
N ALA A 125 3.90 -6.12 -13.28
CA ALA A 125 5.30 -5.88 -13.59
C ALA A 125 5.89 -7.09 -14.30
N ARG A 126 6.75 -6.86 -15.30
CA ARG A 126 7.53 -7.91 -15.99
C ARG A 126 9.03 -7.65 -15.85
N PRO A 127 9.61 -7.87 -14.65
CA PRO A 127 11.02 -7.64 -14.41
C PRO A 127 11.90 -8.48 -15.34
N ASP A 128 13.07 -7.95 -15.68
CA ASP A 128 14.04 -8.62 -16.55
C ASP A 128 14.57 -9.95 -15.98
N PHE A 129 14.73 -10.04 -14.66
CA PHE A 129 15.15 -11.28 -13.98
C PHE A 129 14.07 -12.39 -13.97
N LEU A 130 12.84 -12.09 -14.39
CA LEU A 130 11.72 -13.04 -14.48
C LEU A 130 11.51 -13.57 -15.90
N GLU A 131 12.58 -13.78 -16.64
CA GLU A 131 12.52 -14.31 -18.01
C GLU A 131 12.43 -15.85 -18.01
N ASN A 132 11.38 -16.37 -18.65
CA ASN A 132 11.23 -17.80 -18.87
C ASN A 132 12.37 -18.29 -19.78
N PRO A 133 13.20 -19.25 -19.34
CA PRO A 133 14.36 -19.71 -20.11
C PRO A 133 13.98 -20.46 -21.39
N GLN A 134 12.77 -21.03 -21.45
CA GLN A 134 12.29 -21.79 -22.61
C GLN A 134 11.70 -20.87 -23.67
N THR A 135 10.83 -19.93 -23.28
CA THR A 135 10.10 -19.07 -24.22
C THR A 135 10.76 -17.72 -24.46
N ARG A 136 11.76 -17.35 -23.63
CA ARG A 136 12.40 -16.03 -23.59
C ARG A 136 11.42 -14.88 -23.29
N GLN A 137 10.19 -15.19 -22.87
CA GLN A 137 9.20 -14.20 -22.45
C GLN A 137 9.29 -13.97 -20.94
N ARG A 138 9.00 -12.75 -20.50
CA ARG A 138 9.00 -12.41 -19.07
C ARG A 138 7.67 -12.80 -18.42
N PHE A 139 7.77 -13.48 -17.29
CA PHE A 139 6.67 -13.66 -16.36
C PHE A 139 6.24 -12.32 -15.77
N GLU A 140 4.97 -12.25 -15.41
CA GLU A 140 4.35 -11.10 -14.77
C GLU A 140 4.22 -11.35 -13.26
N LEU A 141 4.45 -10.31 -12.47
CA LEU A 141 4.06 -10.21 -11.05
C LEU A 141 2.90 -9.22 -10.95
N ASP A 142 1.89 -9.52 -10.15
CA ASP A 142 0.78 -8.58 -9.90
C ASP A 142 1.31 -7.26 -9.35
N ILE A 143 2.27 -7.32 -8.41
CA ILE A 143 2.96 -6.15 -7.88
C ILE A 143 4.44 -6.46 -7.70
N TYR A 144 5.27 -5.53 -8.19
CA TYR A 144 6.70 -5.49 -7.91
C TYR A 144 7.04 -4.20 -7.18
N VAL A 145 7.47 -4.32 -5.93
CA VAL A 145 8.12 -3.23 -5.21
C VAL A 145 9.59 -3.30 -5.52
N GLU A 146 10.07 -2.31 -6.25
CA GLU A 146 11.36 -2.38 -6.94
C GLU A 146 12.51 -2.81 -6.01
N SER A 147 13.18 -3.88 -6.41
CA SER A 147 14.33 -4.50 -5.72
C SER A 147 14.07 -5.04 -4.31
N ILE A 148 12.83 -5.03 -3.80
CA ILE A 148 12.58 -5.42 -2.40
C ILE A 148 11.48 -6.47 -2.19
N LEU A 149 10.48 -6.57 -3.07
CA LEU A 149 9.35 -7.47 -2.85
C LEU A 149 8.57 -7.75 -4.14
N GLY A 150 8.25 -9.01 -4.39
CA GLY A 150 7.17 -9.42 -5.28
C GLY A 150 5.92 -9.78 -4.48
N VAL A 151 4.74 -9.41 -4.96
CA VAL A 151 3.45 -9.76 -4.36
C VAL A 151 2.54 -10.29 -5.47
N GLU A 152 1.92 -11.44 -5.22
CA GLU A 152 0.93 -12.07 -6.08
C GLU A 152 -0.39 -12.22 -5.30
N PHE A 153 -1.51 -12.20 -6.02
CA PHE A 153 -2.81 -12.53 -5.48
C PHE A 153 -3.38 -13.79 -6.14
N ASP A 154 -3.44 -14.86 -5.36
CA ASP A 154 -3.99 -16.14 -5.75
C ASP A 154 -5.52 -16.13 -5.58
N GLY A 155 -6.20 -15.67 -6.65
CA GLY A 155 -7.65 -15.56 -6.66
C GLY A 155 -8.37 -16.92 -6.62
N PRO A 156 -9.68 -16.97 -6.30
CA PRO A 156 -10.47 -18.21 -6.27
C PRO A 156 -10.45 -19.01 -7.57
N GLN A 157 -10.10 -18.38 -8.69
CA GLN A 157 -9.95 -19.00 -10.00
C GLN A 157 -8.80 -20.02 -10.08
N HIS A 158 -7.86 -19.99 -9.12
CA HIS A 158 -6.74 -20.93 -9.03
C HIS A 158 -7.04 -22.20 -8.21
N TYR A 159 -8.21 -22.30 -7.57
CA TYR A 159 -8.42 -23.28 -6.51
C TYR A 159 -8.91 -24.66 -6.94
N ARG A 160 -9.38 -24.88 -8.18
CA ARG A 160 -9.73 -26.21 -8.74
C ARG A 160 -10.15 -26.14 -10.20
N GLU A 161 -10.16 -27.30 -10.88
CA GLU A 161 -10.84 -27.53 -12.16
C GLU A 161 -12.24 -26.92 -12.12
N THR A 162 -12.42 -25.73 -12.67
CA THR A 162 -13.74 -25.30 -13.09
C THR A 162 -14.02 -25.94 -14.45
N SER A 163 -15.26 -25.95 -14.92
CA SER A 163 -15.62 -26.42 -16.27
C SER A 163 -14.90 -25.72 -17.44
N LYS A 164 -13.95 -24.80 -17.14
CA LYS A 164 -13.14 -24.01 -18.06
C LYS A 164 -11.63 -24.31 -18.03
N PHE A 165 -11.09 -25.07 -17.07
CA PHE A 165 -9.65 -25.33 -16.97
C PHE A 165 -9.32 -26.83 -16.95
N SER A 166 -8.46 -27.29 -17.87
CA SER A 166 -7.97 -28.67 -17.93
C SER A 166 -6.89 -28.91 -16.88
N ARG A 167 -6.67 -30.18 -16.52
CA ARG A 167 -5.59 -30.61 -15.62
C ARG A 167 -4.21 -30.13 -16.08
N GLU A 168 -3.99 -30.06 -17.39
CA GLU A 168 -2.75 -29.57 -18.00
C GLU A 168 -2.52 -28.08 -17.69
N GLN A 169 -3.58 -27.26 -17.76
CA GLN A 169 -3.49 -25.83 -17.42
C GLN A 169 -3.19 -25.59 -15.94
N VAL A 170 -3.71 -26.45 -15.05
CA VAL A 170 -3.39 -26.39 -13.62
C VAL A 170 -1.92 -26.74 -13.36
N ASP A 171 -1.38 -27.73 -14.05
CA ASP A 171 0.02 -28.13 -13.90
C ASP A 171 0.97 -27.07 -14.50
N GLU A 172 0.59 -26.42 -15.60
CA GLU A 172 1.31 -25.26 -16.15
C GLU A 172 1.34 -24.07 -15.18
N ILE A 173 0.20 -23.73 -14.56
CA ILE A 173 0.13 -22.66 -13.55
C ILE A 173 1.08 -22.95 -12.39
N LYS A 174 1.04 -24.17 -11.82
CA LYS A 174 1.95 -24.57 -10.75
C LYS A 174 3.41 -24.50 -11.17
N ALA A 175 3.72 -24.92 -12.39
CA ALA A 175 5.07 -24.84 -12.92
C ALA A 175 5.54 -23.38 -13.03
N HIS A 176 4.68 -22.48 -13.52
CA HIS A 176 4.97 -21.05 -13.58
C HIS A 176 5.16 -20.43 -12.20
N ASP A 177 4.32 -20.77 -11.22
CA ASP A 177 4.44 -20.26 -9.85
C ASP A 177 5.77 -20.70 -9.21
N LEU A 178 6.16 -21.97 -9.38
CA LEU A 178 7.46 -22.47 -8.92
C LEU A 178 8.64 -21.80 -9.64
N MET A 179 8.51 -21.52 -10.94
CA MET A 179 9.53 -20.77 -11.70
C MET A 179 9.66 -19.35 -11.16
N LYS A 180 8.55 -18.64 -10.94
CA LYS A 180 8.54 -17.30 -10.35
C LYS A 180 9.21 -17.29 -8.98
N GLU A 181 8.83 -18.20 -8.10
CA GLU A 181 9.42 -18.31 -6.76
C GLU A 181 10.94 -18.55 -6.84
N GLY A 182 11.38 -19.49 -7.68
CA GLY A 182 12.80 -19.78 -7.88
C GLY A 182 13.59 -18.60 -8.44
N MET A 183 13.05 -17.87 -9.41
CA MET A 183 13.68 -16.70 -10.02
C MET A 183 13.75 -15.51 -9.06
N CYS A 184 12.67 -15.22 -8.33
CA CYS A 184 12.64 -14.21 -7.29
C CYS A 184 13.68 -14.51 -6.20
N LYS A 185 13.73 -15.76 -5.72
CA LYS A 185 14.74 -16.21 -4.75
C LYS A 185 16.17 -16.03 -5.27
N LYS A 186 16.44 -16.38 -6.54
CA LYS A 186 17.75 -16.18 -7.18
C LYS A 186 18.14 -14.70 -7.28
N ALA A 187 17.16 -13.83 -7.51
CA ALA A 187 17.35 -12.38 -7.54
C ALA A 187 17.43 -11.73 -6.14
N GLY A 188 17.28 -12.50 -5.06
CA GLY A 188 17.27 -11.98 -3.69
C GLY A 188 15.99 -11.20 -3.36
N ILE A 189 14.92 -11.40 -4.13
CA ILE A 189 13.64 -10.72 -3.98
C ILE A 189 12.66 -11.70 -3.33
N PRO A 190 12.17 -11.46 -2.11
CA PRO A 190 11.12 -12.28 -1.53
C PRO A 190 9.84 -12.15 -2.37
N LEU A 191 9.16 -13.27 -2.56
CA LEU A 191 7.84 -13.33 -3.21
C LEU A 191 6.82 -13.77 -2.16
N ILE A 192 5.76 -12.97 -1.98
CA ILE A 192 4.64 -13.35 -1.13
C ILE A 192 3.40 -13.54 -2.00
N THR A 193 2.54 -14.48 -1.61
CA THR A 193 1.29 -14.76 -2.31
C THR A 193 0.15 -14.61 -1.33
N LEU A 194 -0.77 -13.69 -1.60
CA LEU A 194 -1.99 -13.49 -0.83
C LEU A 194 -3.10 -14.35 -1.41
N LYS A 195 -3.88 -14.95 -0.53
CA LYS A 195 -5.12 -15.63 -0.87
C LYS A 195 -6.30 -14.82 -0.38
N ALA A 196 -7.51 -15.18 -0.82
CA ALA A 196 -8.72 -14.50 -0.36
C ALA A 196 -8.80 -14.39 1.19
N PRO A 197 -8.49 -15.43 2.01
CA PRO A 197 -8.50 -15.31 3.46
C PRO A 197 -7.48 -14.31 4.04
N ASP A 198 -6.38 -14.04 3.33
CA ASP A 198 -5.31 -13.15 3.78
C ASP A 198 -5.62 -11.67 3.54
N LEU A 199 -6.55 -11.36 2.62
CA LEU A 199 -6.95 -9.99 2.31
C LEU A 199 -7.51 -9.32 3.55
N SER A 200 -6.69 -8.57 4.26
CA SER A 200 -7.00 -7.74 5.42
C SER A 200 -5.74 -6.94 5.75
N ILE A 201 -5.88 -5.86 6.50
CA ILE A 201 -4.73 -5.07 6.97
C ILE A 201 -3.74 -5.96 7.74
N GLU A 202 -4.24 -6.77 8.67
CA GLU A 202 -3.41 -7.65 9.48
C GLU A 202 -2.85 -8.86 8.70
N GLY A 203 -3.65 -9.44 7.80
CA GLY A 203 -3.22 -10.58 6.97
C GLY A 203 -2.05 -10.22 6.05
N MET A 204 -2.14 -9.08 5.36
CA MET A 204 -0.99 -8.54 4.59
C MET A 204 0.22 -8.33 5.51
N ARG A 205 0.01 -7.73 6.68
CA ARG A 205 1.10 -7.43 7.63
C ARG A 205 1.86 -8.68 8.09
N LYS A 206 1.17 -9.81 8.26
CA LYS A 206 1.77 -11.10 8.66
C LYS A 206 2.61 -11.74 7.56
N LEU A 207 2.26 -11.51 6.30
CA LEU A 207 2.99 -12.07 5.15
C LEU A 207 4.22 -11.26 4.80
N LEU A 208 4.25 -9.95 5.12
CA LEU A 208 5.38 -9.08 4.83
C LEU A 208 6.67 -9.55 5.55
N PRO A 209 7.80 -9.73 4.82
CA PRO A 209 9.09 -10.05 5.41
C PRO A 209 9.57 -8.98 6.41
N PRO A 210 10.40 -9.34 7.42
CA PRO A 210 10.77 -8.44 8.50
C PRO A 210 11.59 -7.21 8.08
N ASN A 211 12.30 -7.28 6.95
CA ASN A 211 13.20 -6.23 6.47
C ASN A 211 12.55 -5.27 5.46
N ILE A 212 11.25 -5.41 5.20
CA ILE A 212 10.55 -4.51 4.28
C ILE A 212 10.40 -3.12 4.96
N PRO A 213 10.75 -2.02 4.28
CA PRO A 213 10.43 -0.67 4.75
C PRO A 213 8.92 -0.51 4.83
N LEU A 214 8.41 -0.20 6.02
CA LEU A 214 6.98 -0.01 6.23
C LEU A 214 6.65 1.46 6.42
N HIS A 215 5.42 1.85 6.11
CA HIS A 215 4.82 3.08 6.58
C HIS A 215 4.46 2.97 8.07
N SER A 216 4.35 4.11 8.73
CA SER A 216 3.47 4.25 9.90
C SER A 216 2.05 4.33 9.36
N VAL A 217 1.06 3.83 10.09
CA VAL A 217 -0.33 3.84 9.64
C VAL A 217 -1.29 4.16 10.78
N ASP A 218 -2.39 4.85 10.47
CA ASP A 218 -3.48 5.11 11.42
C ASP A 218 -4.45 3.92 11.40
N LEU A 219 -4.13 2.85 12.15
CA LEU A 219 -4.95 1.63 12.17
C LEU A 219 -6.38 1.87 12.68
N GLU A 220 -6.56 2.89 13.52
CA GLU A 220 -7.87 3.27 14.05
C GLU A 220 -8.60 4.30 13.19
N GLY A 221 -7.91 4.83 12.18
CA GLY A 221 -8.41 5.87 11.30
C GLY A 221 -9.48 5.35 10.33
N PRO A 222 -10.33 6.26 9.80
CA PRO A 222 -11.36 5.89 8.82
C PRO A 222 -10.82 5.15 7.61
N TYR A 223 -9.63 5.50 7.10
CA TYR A 223 -9.08 4.86 5.91
C TYR A 223 -8.72 3.39 6.13
N ALA A 224 -8.04 3.09 7.24
CA ALA A 224 -7.69 1.71 7.59
C ALA A 224 -8.95 0.84 7.75
N LYS A 225 -9.95 1.34 8.50
CA LYS A 225 -11.23 0.65 8.70
C LYS A 225 -11.96 0.42 7.38
N GLY A 226 -12.06 1.44 6.54
CA GLY A 226 -12.73 1.33 5.23
C GLY A 226 -12.04 0.35 4.27
N LEU A 227 -10.71 0.30 4.26
CA LEU A 227 -9.95 -0.68 3.46
C LEU A 227 -10.17 -2.11 3.99
N ASP A 228 -10.14 -2.31 5.30
CA ASP A 228 -10.35 -3.63 5.90
C ASP A 228 -11.79 -4.14 5.72
N ASP A 229 -12.77 -3.23 5.76
CA ASP A 229 -14.19 -3.53 5.46
C ASP A 229 -14.37 -4.05 4.03
N LEU A 230 -13.77 -3.37 3.03
CA LEU A 230 -13.79 -3.82 1.64
C LEU A 230 -13.13 -5.19 1.46
N CYS A 231 -12.01 -5.41 2.15
CA CYS A 231 -11.38 -6.71 2.20
C CYS A 231 -12.32 -7.76 2.80
N ALA A 232 -13.01 -7.44 3.90
CA ALA A 232 -13.95 -8.35 4.56
C ALA A 232 -15.15 -8.70 3.67
N ASP A 233 -15.67 -7.72 2.92
CA ASP A 233 -16.72 -7.95 1.92
C ASP A 233 -16.26 -8.91 0.82
N TYR A 234 -15.04 -8.73 0.31
CA TYR A 234 -14.46 -9.65 -0.67
C TYR A 234 -14.32 -11.07 -0.10
N ARG A 235 -13.78 -11.21 1.12
CA ARG A 235 -13.66 -12.52 1.81
C ARG A 235 -15.02 -13.22 1.92
N ARG A 236 -16.06 -12.50 2.35
CA ARG A 236 -17.44 -13.02 2.44
C ARG A 236 -17.98 -13.43 1.08
N LYS A 237 -17.75 -12.63 0.04
CA LYS A 237 -18.18 -12.93 -1.34
C LYS A 237 -17.55 -14.23 -1.84
N VAL A 238 -16.24 -14.39 -1.69
CA VAL A 238 -15.51 -15.61 -2.09
C VAL A 238 -16.01 -16.83 -1.31
N ALA A 239 -16.11 -16.73 0.02
CA ALA A 239 -16.60 -17.84 0.84
C ALA A 239 -18.00 -18.32 0.42
N ARG A 240 -18.90 -17.39 0.05
CA ARG A 240 -20.23 -17.72 -0.47
C ARG A 240 -20.21 -18.42 -1.83
N ILE A 241 -19.26 -18.07 -2.70
CA ILE A 241 -19.10 -18.71 -4.02
C ILE A 241 -18.63 -20.15 -3.81
N LEU A 242 -17.56 -20.34 -3.04
CA LEU A 242 -17.00 -21.67 -2.74
C LEU A 242 -18.03 -22.59 -2.08
N ALA A 243 -18.78 -22.08 -1.08
CA ALA A 243 -19.82 -22.85 -0.41
C ALA A 243 -21.01 -23.24 -1.32
N LYS A 244 -21.26 -22.50 -2.41
CA LYS A 244 -22.29 -22.87 -3.41
C LYS A 244 -21.78 -23.94 -4.36
N GLU A 245 -20.49 -23.93 -4.68
CA GLU A 245 -19.86 -24.91 -5.56
C GLU A 245 -19.71 -26.27 -4.86
N GLU A 246 -19.38 -26.30 -3.56
CA GLU A 246 -19.33 -27.54 -2.76
C GLU A 246 -20.67 -28.26 -2.61
N ARG A 247 -21.78 -27.56 -2.85
CA ARG A 247 -23.15 -28.11 -2.77
C ARG A 247 -23.67 -28.63 -4.11
N ARG A 248 -22.92 -28.46 -5.20
CA ARG A 248 -23.25 -28.94 -6.54
C ARG A 248 -22.51 -30.23 -6.83
#